data_AF-A0A3D4FZM0-F1
#
_entry.id   AF-A0A3D4FZM0-F1
#
_cell.length_a   1.000
_cell.length_b   1.000
_cell.length_c   1.000
_cell.angle_alpha   90.00
_cell.angle_beta   90.00
_cell.angle_gamma   90.00
#
_symmetry.space_group_name_H-M   'P 1'
#
loop_
_entity.id
_entity.type
_entity.pdbx_description
1 polymer ?
#
loop_
_entity_poly.entity_id
_entity_poly.type
_entity_poly.pdbx_seq_one_letter_code
_entity_poly.pdbx_strand_id
1 'polypeptide(L)' 'AADLDETLATLARTLATLAALFQPVCPSKMRELAARLGLAEVPTLDQAGKIGLGGNTTRKGELLFPRADLLPDQSDGSTA' A
#
# COMPACT_ATOMS: atom_id res chain seq x y z
N ALA A 1 11.51 9.24 21.18
CA ALA A 1 11.39 9.61 19.75
C ALA A 1 11.99 8.50 18.88
N ALA A 2 13.24 8.08 19.14
CA ALA A 2 13.88 6.98 18.41
C ALA A 2 13.09 5.66 18.36
N ASP A 3 12.46 5.24 19.47
CA ASP A 3 11.67 3.99 19.50
C ASP A 3 10.42 4.03 18.60
N LEU A 4 9.82 5.22 18.48
CA LEU A 4 8.67 5.44 17.59
C LEU A 4 9.10 5.40 16.12
N ASP A 5 10.25 6.01 15.81
CA ASP A 5 10.82 5.97 14.46
C ASP A 5 11.18 4.53 14.06
N GLU A 6 11.72 3.74 14.99
CA GLU A 6 12.00 2.31 14.77
C GLU A 6 10.73 1.50 14.52
N THR A 7 9.68 1.76 15.29
CA THR A 7 8.37 1.11 15.13
C THR A 7 7.76 1.42 13.75
N LEU A 8 7.76 2.70 13.36
CA LEU A 8 7.24 3.15 12.07
C LEU A 8 8.08 2.61 10.90
N ALA A 9 9.41 2.58 11.04
CA ALA A 9 10.30 2.00 10.05
C ALA A 9 10.02 0.51 9.85
N THR A 10 9.78 -0.23 10.95
CA THR A 10 9.44 -1.66 10.90
C THR A 10 8.09 -1.90 10.24
N LEU A 11 7.07 -1.11 10.58
CA LEU A 11 5.77 -1.18 9.93
C LEU A 11 5.88 -0.90 8.43
N ALA A 12 6.60 0.15 8.05
CA ALA A 12 6.71 0.55 6.67
C ALA A 12 7.50 -0.48 5.82
N ARG A 13 8.52 -1.14 6.39
CA ARG A 13 9.19 -2.30 5.76
C ARG A 13 8.26 -3.50 5.60
N THR A 14 7.43 -3.75 6.60
CA THR A 14 6.42 -4.81 6.54
C THR A 14 5.43 -4.55 5.41
N LEU A 15 4.92 -3.32 5.30
CA LEU A 15 4.01 -2.93 4.21
C LEU A 15 4.67 -3.00 2.84
N ALA A 16 5.94 -2.61 2.70
CA ALA A 16 6.69 -2.76 1.46
C ALA A 16 6.88 -4.24 1.07
N THR A 17 7.12 -5.11 2.06
CA THR A 17 7.22 -6.56 1.86
C THR A 17 5.89 -7.14 1.41
N LEU A 18 4.78 -6.75 2.05
CA LEU A 18 3.44 -7.14 1.61
C LEU A 18 3.17 -6.63 0.19
N ALA A 19 3.58 -5.40 -0.13
CA ALA A 19 3.41 -4.85 -1.48
C ALA A 19 4.08 -5.73 -2.55
N ALA A 20 5.29 -6.21 -2.28
CA ALA A 20 6.01 -7.14 -3.14
C ALA A 20 5.28 -8.48 -3.30
N LEU A 21 4.81 -9.07 -2.19
CA LEU A 21 4.13 -10.37 -2.20
C LEU A 21 2.78 -10.34 -2.91
N PHE A 22 2.02 -9.25 -2.77
CA PHE A 22 0.70 -9.10 -3.37
C PHE A 22 0.72 -8.52 -4.79
N GLN A 23 1.90 -8.10 -5.30
CA GLN A 23 2.04 -7.54 -6.64
C GLN A 23 1.46 -8.43 -7.76
N PRO A 24 1.63 -9.76 -7.74
CA PRO A 24 1.08 -10.63 -8.79
C PRO A 24 -0.45 -10.73 -8.78
N VAL A 25 -1.09 -10.46 -7.64
CA VAL A 25 -2.54 -10.63 -7.44
C VAL A 25 -3.27 -9.29 -7.62
N CYS A 26 -2.71 -8.20 -7.07
CA CYS A 26 -3.33 -6.88 -7.02
C CYS A 26 -2.38 -5.76 -7.48
N PRO A 27 -1.86 -5.80 -8.73
CA PRO A 27 -0.76 -4.94 -9.17
C PRO A 27 -1.06 -3.44 -9.14
N SER A 28 -2.31 -3.04 -9.38
CA SER A 28 -2.72 -1.63 -9.31
C SER A 28 -2.70 -1.11 -7.87
N LYS A 29 -3.25 -1.88 -6.93
CA LYS A 29 -3.28 -1.53 -5.50
C LYS A 29 -1.89 -1.52 -4.88
N MET A 30 -1.01 -2.43 -5.28
CA MET A 30 0.36 -2.45 -4.75
C MET A 30 1.19 -1.27 -5.26
N ARG A 31 0.99 -0.83 -6.51
CA ARG A 31 1.59 0.42 -7.01
C ARG A 31 1.12 1.64 -6.22
N GLU A 32 -0.18 1.69 -5.91
CA GLU A 32 -0.74 2.75 -5.09
C GLU A 32 -0.17 2.75 -3.66
N LEU A 33 -0.05 1.58 -3.03
CA LEU A 33 0.59 1.44 -1.72
C LEU A 33 2.05 1.89 -1.74
N ALA A 34 2.84 1.43 -2.73
CA ALA A 34 4.24 1.81 -2.89
C ALA A 34 4.41 3.33 -3.05
N ALA A 35 3.60 3.95 -3.91
CA ALA A 35 3.62 5.41 -4.10
C ALA A 35 3.29 6.17 -2.80
N ARG A 36 2.33 5.69 -2.01
CA ARG A 36 1.97 6.30 -0.71
C ARG A 36 3.05 6.15 0.36
N LEU A 37 3.87 5.10 0.26
CA LEU A 37 5.07 4.92 1.09
C LEU A 37 6.27 5.76 0.60
N GLY A 38 6.11 6.54 -0.48
CA GLY A 38 7.17 7.35 -1.07
C GLY A 38 8.15 6.55 -1.93
N LEU A 39 7.75 5.36 -2.40
CA LEU A 39 8.56 4.53 -3.29
C LEU A 39 8.21 4.84 -4.76
N ALA A 40 9.23 4.80 -5.63
CA ALA A 40 9.04 5.04 -7.07
C ALA A 40 8.27 3.89 -7.75
N GLU A 41 8.47 2.66 -7.28
CA GLU A 41 7.84 1.45 -7.81
C GLU A 41 7.60 0.42 -6.71
N VAL A 42 6.88 -0.66 -7.04
CA VAL A 42 6.70 -1.79 -6.11
C VAL A 42 8.03 -2.52 -6.00
N PRO A 43 8.62 -2.63 -4.79
CA PRO A 43 9.91 -3.28 -4.64
C PRO A 43 9.81 -4.78 -4.88
N THR A 44 10.92 -5.41 -5.23
CA THR A 44 11.05 -6.86 -5.16
C THR A 44 11.13 -7.33 -3.70
N LEU A 45 10.93 -8.62 -3.47
CA LEU A 45 10.99 -9.19 -2.12
C LEU A 45 12.38 -9.01 -1.47
N ASP A 46 13.46 -9.15 -2.25
CA ASP A 46 14.84 -8.91 -1.79
C ASP A 46 15.08 -7.44 -1.41
N GLN A 47 14.50 -6.52 -2.17
CA GLN A 47 14.61 -5.09 -1.92
C GLN A 47 13.80 -4.66 -0.70
N ALA A 48 12.57 -5.16 -0.56
CA ALA A 48 11.60 -4.71 0.44
C ALA A 48 12.12 -4.81 1.88
N GLY A 49 12.88 -5.87 2.21
CA GLY A 49 13.49 -6.04 3.54
C GLY A 49 14.65 -5.08 3.83
N LYS A 50 15.22 -4.46 2.80
CA LYS A 50 16.41 -3.59 2.88
C LYS A 50 16.07 -2.11 2.74
N ILE A 51 14.80 -1.74 2.50
CA ILE A 51 14.42 -0.35 2.28
C ILE A 51 14.59 0.45 3.57
N GLY A 52 15.48 1.45 3.52
CA GLY A 52 15.49 2.56 4.46
C GLY A 52 14.37 3.52 4.11
N LEU A 53 13.32 3.56 4.91
CA LEU A 53 12.16 4.44 4.69
C LEU A 53 12.32 5.81 5.39
N GLY A 54 13.41 5.99 6.14
CA GLY A 54 13.76 7.28 6.72
C GLY A 54 14.05 8.31 5.62
N GLY A 55 13.45 9.50 5.72
CA GLY A 55 13.59 10.57 4.74
C GLY A 55 12.60 10.51 3.57
N ASN A 56 11.82 9.44 3.43
CA ASN A 56 10.76 9.37 2.42
C ASN A 56 9.51 10.12 2.89
N THR A 57 8.93 10.92 2.00
CA THR A 57 7.66 11.59 2.26
C THR A 57 6.53 10.60 2.00
N THR A 58 5.79 10.24 3.05
CA THR A 58 4.60 9.40 2.94
C THR A 58 3.35 10.25 2.71
N ARG A 59 2.37 9.68 2.00
CA ARG A 59 1.10 10.36 1.72
C ARG A 59 -0.05 9.63 2.39
N LYS A 60 -0.90 10.37 3.11
CA LYS A 60 -2.23 9.88 3.51
C LYS A 60 -3.04 9.56 2.25
N GLY A 61 -3.78 8.46 2.25
CA GLY A 61 -4.66 8.13 1.14
C GLY A 61 -5.91 7.37 1.58
N GLU A 62 -6.84 7.22 0.65
CA GLU A 62 -8.11 6.52 0.81
C GLU A 62 -7.93 5.01 1.04
N LEU A 63 -9.00 4.30 1.43
CA LEU A 63 -8.93 2.85 1.62
C LEU A 63 -8.41 2.12 0.37
N LEU A 64 -7.30 1.40 0.51
CA LEU A 64 -6.73 0.58 -0.56
C LEU A 64 -7.71 -0.54 -0.97
N PHE A 65 -8.35 -1.16 0.01
CA PHE A 65 -9.36 -2.20 -0.16
C PHE A 65 -10.63 -1.81 0.61
N PRO A 66 -11.57 -1.10 -0.04
CA PRO A 66 -12.89 -0.85 0.51
C PRO A 66 -13.61 -2.17 0.79
N ARG A 67 -14.44 -2.22 1.83
CA ARG A 67 -15.29 -3.40 2.08
C ARG A 67 -16.35 -3.51 0.98
N ALA A 68 -16.53 -4.70 0.43
CA ALA A 68 -17.49 -4.97 -0.64
C ALA A 68 -18.92 -4.54 -0.24
N ASP A 69 -19.33 -4.84 0.99
CA ASP A 69 -20.66 -4.51 1.53
C ASP A 69 -20.90 -3.01 1.77
N LEU A 70 -19.87 -2.17 1.61
CA LEU A 70 -19.96 -0.72 1.77
C LEU A 70 -19.87 0.03 0.43
N LEU A 71 -19.74 -0.67 -0.70
CA LEU A 71 -19.87 -0.05 -2.02
C LEU A 71 -21.36 0.12 -2.34
N PRO A 72 -21.80 1.32 -2.77
CA PRO A 72 -23.19 1.52 -3.19
C PRO A 72 -23.51 0.57 -4.35
N ASP A 73 -24.62 -0.16 -4.21
CA ASP A 73 -25.14 -1.07 -5.23
C ASP A 73 -25.24 -0.31 -6.56
N GLN A 74 -24.39 -0.64 -7.53
CA GLN A 74 -24.46 -0.11 -8.90
C GLN A 74 -25.50 -0.91 -9.72
N SER A 75 -26.61 -1.29 -9.08
CA SER A 75 -27.79 -1.84 -9.74
C SER A 75 -28.75 -0.71 -10.07
N ASP A 76 -28.27 0.33 -10.77
CA ASP A 76 -29.16 1.33 -11.33
C ASP A 76 -29.71 0.77 -12.66
N GLY A 77 -31.02 0.62 -12.70
CA GLY A 77 -31.75 -0.20 -13.66
C GLY A 77 -31.71 0.35 -15.08
N SER A 78 -31.21 -0.46 -16.01
CA SER A 78 -31.58 -0.38 -17.42
C SER A 78 -32.90 -1.13 -17.62
N THR A 79 -34.03 -0.48 -17.37
CA THR A 79 -35.32 -0.92 -17.94
C THR A 79 -35.46 -0.29 -19.31
N ALA A 80 -35.49 -1.16 -20.33
CA ALA A 80 -35.81 -0.85 -21.72
C ALA A 80 -37.28 -0.48 -21.90
#